data_AF-A0A8S2TRN5-F1
#
_entry.id   AF-A0A8S2TRN5-F1
#
_cell.length_a   1.000
_cell.length_b   1.000
_cell.length_c   1.000
_cell.angle_alpha   90.00
_cell.angle_beta   90.00
_cell.angle_gamma   90.00
#
_symmetry.space_group_name_H-M   'P 1'
#
loop_
_entity.id
_entity.type
_entity.pdbx_description
1 polymer ?
#
loop_
_entity_poly.entity_id
_entity_poly.type
_entity_poly.pdbx_seq_one_letter_code
_entity_poly.pdbx_strand_id
1 'polypeptide(L)'
;DTKIARQRLERLARLQNAFPNIKYMFAVGGWENSQYFSSIAASPDKRVRFIASTLKLLDEYRMDGIDIDWEHPVTGGAVEGIPEDKQNYVLLMKELRQAMDRHR
;
A
#
# COMPACT_ATOMS: atom_id res chain seq x y z
N ASP A 1 13.73 4.70 -12.33
CA ASP A 1 13.81 3.58 -13.29
C ASP A 1 13.17 2.34 -12.68
N THR A 2 12.08 1.86 -13.27
CA THR A 2 11.31 0.69 -12.80
C THR A 2 12.11 -0.61 -12.85
N LYS A 3 13.12 -0.73 -13.74
CA LYS A 3 13.97 -1.92 -13.82
C LYS A 3 14.82 -2.07 -12.55
N ILE A 4 15.43 -0.98 -12.10
CA ILE A 4 16.27 -0.97 -10.89
C ILE A 4 15.41 -1.27 -9.66
N ALA A 5 14.18 -0.74 -9.59
CA ALA A 5 13.27 -1.03 -8.49
C ALA A 5 12.95 -2.53 -8.40
N ARG A 6 12.58 -3.17 -9.52
CA ARG A 6 12.33 -4.63 -9.56
C ARG A 6 13.52 -5.44 -9.09
N GLN A 7 14.73 -5.13 -9.59
CA GLN A 7 15.96 -5.82 -9.17
C GLN A 7 16.22 -5.70 -7.66
N ARG A 8 15.90 -4.55 -7.06
CA ARG A 8 16.00 -4.36 -5.60
C ARG A 8 14.98 -5.21 -4.85
N LEU A 9 13.73 -5.22 -5.29
CA LEU A 9 12.68 -6.04 -4.69
C LEU A 9 13.00 -7.54 -4.78
N GLU A 10 13.47 -8.02 -5.93
CA GLU A 10 13.92 -9.41 -6.11
C GLU A 10 15.10 -9.74 -5.18
N ARG A 11 16.03 -8.81 -4.98
CA ARG A 11 17.15 -8.99 -4.05
C ARG A 11 16.66 -9.11 -2.61
N LEU A 12 15.71 -8.28 -2.19
CA LEU A 12 15.12 -8.34 -0.85
C LEU A 12 14.35 -9.65 -0.64
N ALA A 13 13.57 -10.10 -1.63
CA ALA A 13 12.87 -11.38 -1.60
C ALA A 13 13.83 -12.56 -1.34
N ARG A 14 15.01 -12.54 -1.97
CA ARG A 14 16.04 -13.58 -1.75
C ARG A 14 16.64 -13.57 -0.34
N LEU A 15 16.63 -12.44 0.38
CA LEU A 15 17.17 -12.37 1.74
C LEU A 15 16.38 -13.22 2.73
N GLN A 16 15.10 -13.47 2.46
CA GLN A 16 14.28 -14.37 3.29
C GLN A 16 14.86 -15.79 3.36
N ASN A 17 15.56 -16.26 2.32
CA ASN A 17 16.18 -17.58 2.32
C ASN A 17 17.34 -17.67 3.33
N ALA A 18 18.02 -16.54 3.57
CA ALA A 18 19.12 -16.46 4.54
C ALA A 18 18.62 -16.11 5.95
N PHE A 19 17.51 -15.39 6.06
CA PHE A 19 16.93 -14.92 7.31
C PHE A 19 15.45 -15.31 7.39
N PRO A 20 15.11 -16.55 7.79
CA PRO A 20 13.74 -17.07 7.69
C PRO A 20 12.70 -16.33 8.53
N ASN A 21 13.13 -15.54 9.52
CA ASN A 21 12.24 -14.77 10.39
C ASN A 21 12.17 -13.27 10.01
N ILE A 22 12.89 -12.83 8.98
CA ILE A 22 12.82 -11.42 8.56
C ILE A 22 11.44 -11.15 7.96
N LYS A 23 10.82 -10.05 8.40
CA LYS A 23 9.64 -9.50 7.74
C LYS A 23 10.04 -8.29 6.92
N TYR A 24 9.43 -8.15 5.75
CA TYR A 24 9.61 -6.96 4.95
C TYR A 24 8.30 -6.57 4.27
N MET A 25 8.14 -5.27 4.13
CA MET A 25 6.90 -4.63 3.72
C MET A 25 7.21 -3.60 2.65
N PHE A 26 6.20 -3.25 1.86
CA PHE A 26 6.28 -2.17 0.89
C PHE A 26 5.46 -0.99 1.38
N ALA A 27 6.06 0.20 1.44
CA ALA A 27 5.34 1.43 1.72
C ALA A 27 4.79 2.04 0.42
N VAL A 28 3.54 2.46 0.43
CA VAL A 28 2.90 3.22 -0.65
C VAL A 28 2.59 4.61 -0.12
N GLY A 29 3.01 5.64 -0.87
CA GLY A 29 2.78 7.03 -0.50
C GLY A 29 4.07 7.74 -0.13
N GLY A 30 4.09 8.30 1.08
CA GLY A 30 5.02 9.30 1.55
C GLY A 30 4.61 10.70 1.12
N TRP A 31 5.38 11.68 1.59
CA TRP A 31 5.14 13.11 1.36
C TRP A 31 4.84 13.45 -0.10
N GLU A 32 5.67 13.00 -1.05
CA GLU A 32 5.53 13.39 -2.47
C GLU A 32 4.53 12.54 -3.28
N ASN A 33 4.09 11.37 -2.78
CA ASN A 33 3.26 10.43 -3.55
C ASN A 33 1.89 10.14 -2.89
N SER A 34 1.41 11.06 -2.07
CA SER A 34 0.11 10.94 -1.39
C SER A 34 -1.08 11.52 -2.17
N GLN A 35 -0.84 12.17 -3.32
CA GLN A 35 -1.84 12.92 -4.09
C GLN A 35 -3.03 12.10 -4.62
N TYR A 36 -2.90 10.77 -4.69
CA TYR A 36 -3.95 9.91 -5.23
C TYR A 36 -4.85 9.28 -4.16
N PHE A 37 -4.45 9.31 -2.88
CA PHE A 37 -5.14 8.56 -1.83
C PHE A 37 -6.58 9.02 -1.61
N SER A 38 -6.85 10.32 -1.57
CA SER A 38 -8.22 10.84 -1.37
C SER A 38 -9.18 10.29 -2.43
N SER A 39 -8.79 10.37 -3.72
CA SER A 39 -9.58 9.82 -4.83
C SER A 39 -9.72 8.30 -4.78
N ILE A 40 -8.68 7.57 -4.36
CA ILE A 40 -8.73 6.11 -4.21
C ILE A 40 -9.70 5.74 -3.09
N ALA A 41 -9.55 6.34 -1.92
CA ALA A 41 -10.32 6.04 -0.72
C ALA A 41 -11.81 6.37 -0.91
N ALA A 42 -12.14 7.46 -1.62
CA ALA A 42 -13.52 7.89 -1.85
C ALA A 42 -14.34 6.97 -2.77
N SER A 43 -13.70 6.13 -3.60
CA SER A 43 -14.39 5.32 -4.61
C SER A 43 -14.27 3.82 -4.32
N PRO A 44 -15.39 3.10 -4.07
CA PRO A 44 -15.37 1.66 -3.84
C PRO A 44 -14.61 0.89 -4.94
N ASP A 45 -14.83 1.22 -6.20
CA ASP A 45 -14.14 0.56 -7.32
C ASP A 45 -12.63 0.83 -7.33
N LYS A 46 -12.21 2.05 -6.96
CA LYS A 46 -10.78 2.36 -6.87
C LYS A 46 -10.13 1.68 -5.67
N ARG A 47 -10.83 1.58 -4.53
CA ARG A 47 -10.36 0.79 -3.38
C ARG A 47 -10.16 -0.67 -3.76
N VAL A 48 -11.13 -1.29 -4.44
CA VAL A 48 -11.02 -2.67 -4.95
C VAL A 48 -9.80 -2.84 -5.86
N ARG A 49 -9.60 -1.92 -6.81
CA ARG A 49 -8.44 -1.98 -7.72
C ARG A 49 -7.11 -1.79 -6.99
N PHE A 50 -7.04 -0.84 -6.05
CA PHE A 50 -5.87 -0.61 -5.21
C PHE A 50 -5.52 -1.87 -4.43
N ILE A 51 -6.48 -2.44 -3.70
CA ILE A 51 -6.30 -3.66 -2.90
C ILE A 51 -5.85 -4.83 -3.77
N ALA A 52 -6.50 -5.06 -4.92
CA ALA A 52 -6.11 -6.14 -5.83
C ALA A 52 -4.67 -5.98 -6.35
N SER A 53 -4.26 -4.75 -6.67
CA SER A 53 -2.88 -4.47 -7.10
C SER A 53 -1.87 -4.64 -5.97
N THR A 54 -2.25 -4.29 -4.74
CA THR A 54 -1.45 -4.52 -3.53
C THR A 54 -1.22 -6.01 -3.32
N LEU A 55 -2.28 -6.83 -3.28
CA LEU A 55 -2.16 -8.28 -3.06
C LEU A 55 -1.26 -8.93 -4.12
N LYS A 56 -1.43 -8.54 -5.39
CA LYS A 56 -0.54 -9.00 -6.48
C LYS A 56 0.93 -8.68 -6.20
N LEU A 57 1.24 -7.47 -5.72
CA LEU A 57 2.61 -7.09 -5.39
C LEU A 57 3.16 -7.91 -4.22
N LEU A 58 2.33 -8.17 -3.20
CA LEU A 58 2.73 -8.99 -2.06
C LEU A 58 3.10 -10.41 -2.51
N ASP A 59 2.32 -11.01 -3.41
CA ASP A 59 2.61 -12.34 -3.96
C ASP A 59 3.86 -12.34 -4.84
N GLU A 60 3.96 -11.37 -5.75
CA GLU A 60 5.03 -11.30 -6.75
C GLU A 60 6.42 -11.26 -6.10
N TYR A 61 6.55 -10.55 -4.98
CA TYR A 61 7.82 -10.44 -4.28
C TYR A 61 7.91 -11.28 -3.01
N ARG A 62 6.81 -11.90 -2.55
CA ARG A 62 6.67 -12.66 -1.28
C ARG A 62 6.70 -11.78 -0.04
N MET A 63 6.01 -10.65 -0.02
CA MET A 63 6.04 -9.65 1.07
C MET A 63 5.11 -10.01 2.22
N ASP A 64 5.49 -9.62 3.43
CA ASP A 64 4.71 -9.92 4.65
C ASP A 64 3.56 -8.92 4.88
N GLY A 65 3.62 -7.77 4.22
CA GLY A 65 2.61 -6.72 4.35
C GLY A 65 2.88 -5.47 3.53
N ILE A 66 1.97 -4.53 3.67
CA ILE A 66 2.00 -3.19 3.07
C ILE A 66 1.94 -2.16 4.20
N ASP A 67 2.65 -1.06 4.00
CA ASP A 67 2.54 0.15 4.80
C ASP A 67 1.85 1.23 3.96
N ILE A 68 0.83 1.87 4.54
CA ILE A 68 0.03 2.91 3.86
C ILE A 68 0.43 4.25 4.44
N ASP A 69 1.37 4.89 3.74
CA ASP A 69 1.99 6.13 4.17
C ASP A 69 1.28 7.33 3.50
N TRP A 70 0.02 7.55 3.86
CA TRP A 70 -0.74 8.71 3.37
C TRP A 70 -0.42 9.94 4.23
N GLU A 71 0.25 10.91 3.61
CA GLU A 71 0.64 12.18 4.22
C GLU A 71 -0.05 13.38 3.57
N HIS A 72 -1.17 13.88 4.11
CA HIS A 72 -2.00 13.30 5.18
C HIS A 72 -3.48 13.31 4.76
N PRO A 73 -4.33 12.44 5.31
CA PRO A 73 -5.77 12.52 5.09
C PRO A 73 -6.32 13.88 5.55
N VAL A 74 -7.29 14.42 4.81
CA VAL A 74 -7.95 15.70 5.08
C VAL A 74 -7.07 16.93 4.85
N THR A 75 -5.98 17.11 5.58
CA THR A 75 -5.17 18.35 5.49
C THR A 75 -3.75 18.18 6.01
N GLY A 76 -2.84 19.08 5.62
CA GLY A 76 -1.47 19.18 6.15
C GLY A 76 -0.42 18.35 5.40
N GLY A 77 -0.81 17.67 4.32
CA GLY A 77 0.10 16.97 3.42
C GLY A 77 0.67 17.87 2.32
N ALA A 78 1.52 17.30 1.46
CA ALA A 78 1.97 18.00 0.24
C ALA A 78 0.81 18.34 -0.73
N VAL A 79 -0.30 17.60 -0.61
CA VAL A 79 -1.57 17.87 -1.29
C VAL A 79 -2.69 17.81 -0.27
N GLU A 80 -3.56 18.82 -0.28
CA GLU A 80 -4.73 18.88 0.59
C GLU A 80 -5.77 17.82 0.20
N GLY A 81 -6.45 17.28 1.21
CA GLY A 81 -7.52 16.30 1.07
C GLY A 81 -8.90 16.93 1.16
N ILE A 82 -9.89 16.11 1.51
CA ILE A 82 -11.26 16.52 1.81
C ILE A 82 -11.68 16.02 3.19
N PRO A 83 -12.65 16.65 3.87
CA PRO A 83 -13.13 16.20 5.19
C PRO A 83 -13.54 14.72 5.22
N GLU A 84 -14.11 14.21 4.12
CA GLU A 84 -14.55 12.82 3.97
C GLU A 84 -13.39 11.81 3.95
N ASP A 85 -12.14 12.24 3.75
CA ASP A 85 -10.97 11.37 3.82
C ASP A 85 -10.86 10.65 5.15
N LYS A 86 -11.36 11.25 6.23
CA LYS A 86 -11.44 10.60 7.54
C LYS A 86 -12.23 9.28 7.48
N GLN A 87 -13.43 9.30 6.93
CA GLN A 87 -14.27 8.10 6.80
C GLN A 87 -13.77 7.19 5.68
N ASN A 88 -13.37 7.77 4.55
CA ASN A 88 -12.91 7.03 3.38
C ASN A 88 -11.63 6.23 3.68
N TYR A 89 -10.71 6.79 4.46
CA TYR A 89 -9.49 6.09 4.88
C TYR A 89 -9.82 4.87 5.75
N VAL A 90 -10.78 4.99 6.67
CA VAL A 90 -11.26 3.85 7.49
C VAL A 90 -11.87 2.76 6.61
N LEU A 91 -12.66 3.14 5.59
CA LEU A 91 -13.22 2.17 4.63
C LEU A 91 -12.10 1.44 3.86
N LEU A 92 -11.11 2.18 3.35
CA LEU A 92 -9.96 1.60 2.66
C LEU A 92 -9.18 0.63 3.56
N MET A 93 -8.88 1.01 4.79
CA MET A 93 -8.12 0.16 5.72
C MET A 93 -8.92 -1.10 6.11
N LYS A 94 -10.23 -0.96 6.35
CA LYS A 94 -11.10 -2.09 6.64
C LYS A 94 -11.13 -3.09 5.49
N GLU A 95 -11.37 -2.61 4.27
CA GLU A 95 -11.45 -3.46 3.07
C GLU A 95 -10.10 -4.12 2.77
N LEU A 96 -8.99 -3.37 2.89
CA LEU A 96 -7.64 -3.89 2.73
C LEU A 96 -7.33 -5.00 3.73
N ARG A 97 -7.60 -4.79 5.03
CA ARG A 97 -7.41 -5.80 6.07
C ARG A 97 -8.20 -7.07 5.79
N GLN A 98 -9.49 -6.92 5.47
CA GLN A 98 -10.37 -8.04 5.14
C GLN A 98 -9.88 -8.82 3.91
N ALA A 99 -9.39 -8.13 2.89
CA ALA A 99 -8.84 -8.78 1.70
C ALA A 99 -7.55 -9.53 2.02
N MET A 100 -6.63 -8.92 2.78
CA MET A 100 -5.40 -9.58 3.23
C MET A 100 -5.66 -10.79 4.13
N ASP A 101 -6.71 -10.77 4.96
CA ASP A 101 -7.08 -11.93 5.81
C ASP A 101 -7.58 -13.11 4.97
N ARG A 102 -8.31 -12.85 3.88
CA ARG A 102 -8.78 -13.89 2.95
C ARG A 102 -7.69 -14.40 2.00
N HIS A 103 -6.65 -13.62 1.78
CA HIS A 103 -5.56 -13.93 0.85
C HIS A 103 -4.47 -14.82 1.47
N ARG A 104 -4.53 -15.03 2.79
CA ARG A 104 -3.59 -15.87 3.54
C ARG A 104 -3.98 -17.34 3.55
#